data_AF-A0A3M2BWR8-F1
#
_entry.id   AF-A0A3M2BWR8-F1
#
_cell.length_a   1.000
_cell.length_b   1.000
_cell.length_c   1.000
_cell.angle_alpha   90.00
_cell.angle_beta   90.00
_cell.angle_gamma   90.00
#
_symmetry.space_group_name_H-M   'P 1'
#
loop_
_entity.id
_entity.type
_entity.pdbx_description
1 polymer ?
#
loop_
_entity_poly.entity_id
_entity_poly.type
_entity_poly.pdbx_seq_one_letter_code
_entity_poly.pdbx_strand_id
1 'polypeptide(L)'
;FIKVLELNPAIHEAHVNLGILYKTTGYLDQAVHHLQKALQLQPDFVPAWQTLGIVHSMRSQQERAAACFSRQLELDPGSLPAMKNMGNVYYLKGDYAQAEFWYRRALAQDPHNLDAKIGLGDVFLVRKEKEKLGSIIDELIRQYPVQPVIADLFGKSCFLLGRIDEAHAYIDRCIDQCGAMSRTINPLLFRKGDILHKKRDYDQAFRFYQQANRMKGGRYRRKWQEQITGKMISLFDRDYFSHHVFDKKGGEDCVFVIGMPRSGTSLMEQILDSHSMAKGTGELMFMENWASQRLSGREQSEIDAITEDEKERARAEYREFRRQQTGVRDRKGVKRYIDKMPTNFFHLGFILTLFPEARIIHMRRHPMDTCLSIYFQDFGADITYSHDLKDVAHFYGQYTKLMNHWEEILGDRILTIDYESLVDDIEGNVRRVLEYCQLPWEENCLHFHSNNRLIATASASQVNQPLYRHAVQRWKHYEEHLQPL
;
A
#
# COMPACT_ATOMS: atom_id res chain seq x y z
N PHE A 1 -31.15 -6.25 -7.51
CA PHE A 1 -31.01 -4.80 -7.72
C PHE A 1 -30.93 -4.39 -9.18
N ILE A 2 -30.15 -5.06 -10.05
CA ILE A 2 -30.12 -4.72 -11.49
C ILE A 2 -31.53 -4.75 -12.11
N LYS A 3 -32.26 -5.85 -11.95
CA LYS A 3 -33.67 -5.96 -12.36
C LYS A 3 -34.61 -4.90 -11.75
N VAL A 4 -34.29 -4.39 -10.55
CA VAL A 4 -35.05 -3.31 -9.92
C VAL A 4 -34.80 -1.99 -10.65
N LEU A 5 -33.55 -1.72 -11.03
CA LEU A 5 -33.17 -0.53 -11.80
C LEU A 5 -33.60 -0.60 -13.27
N GLU A 6 -33.73 -1.79 -13.85
CA GLU A 6 -34.33 -1.98 -15.17
C GLU A 6 -35.81 -1.57 -15.18
N LEU A 7 -36.53 -1.83 -14.08
CA LEU A 7 -37.94 -1.46 -13.93
C LEU A 7 -38.12 0.00 -13.50
N ASN A 8 -37.22 0.52 -12.67
CA ASN A 8 -37.21 1.92 -12.26
C ASN A 8 -35.76 2.40 -11.97
N PRO A 9 -35.14 3.13 -12.91
CA PRO A 9 -33.78 3.66 -12.76
C PRO A 9 -33.63 4.74 -11.67
N ALA A 10 -34.73 5.31 -11.17
CA ALA A 10 -34.69 6.45 -10.23
C ALA A 10 -34.69 6.03 -8.75
N ILE A 11 -34.49 4.75 -8.43
CA ILE A 11 -34.44 4.24 -7.05
C ILE A 11 -33.01 4.35 -6.51
N HIS A 12 -32.76 5.43 -5.76
CA HIS A 12 -31.44 5.72 -5.20
C HIS A 12 -30.96 4.66 -4.19
N GLU A 13 -31.85 4.04 -3.42
CA GLU A 13 -31.51 2.96 -2.47
C GLU A 13 -31.02 1.69 -3.19
N ALA A 14 -31.59 1.38 -4.36
CA ALA A 14 -31.14 0.27 -5.20
C ALA A 14 -29.75 0.53 -5.78
N HIS A 15 -29.47 1.79 -6.14
CA HIS A 15 -28.13 2.22 -6.52
C HIS A 15 -27.11 2.10 -5.37
N VAL A 16 -27.45 2.52 -4.14
CA VAL A 16 -26.56 2.35 -2.98
C VAL A 16 -26.30 0.88 -2.66
N ASN A 17 -27.33 0.05 -2.68
CA ASN A 17 -27.16 -1.39 -2.42
C ASN A 17 -26.28 -2.07 -3.47
N LEU A 18 -26.37 -1.67 -4.75
CA LEU A 18 -25.40 -2.11 -5.76
C LEU A 18 -24.00 -1.58 -5.48
N GLY A 19 -23.86 -0.32 -5.08
CA GLY A 19 -22.60 0.26 -4.66
C GLY A 19 -21.93 -0.54 -3.53
N ILE A 20 -22.70 -0.92 -2.51
CA ILE A 20 -22.23 -1.75 -1.39
C ILE A 20 -21.83 -3.15 -1.88
N LEU A 21 -22.62 -3.76 -2.76
CA LEU A 21 -22.33 -5.09 -3.32
C LEU A 21 -21.04 -5.07 -4.14
N TYR A 22 -20.89 -4.09 -5.04
CA TYR A 22 -19.70 -3.90 -5.85
C TYR A 22 -18.46 -3.61 -5.01
N LYS A 23 -18.59 -2.77 -3.97
CA LYS A 23 -17.53 -2.55 -2.98
C LYS A 23 -17.09 -3.87 -2.33
N THR A 24 -18.05 -4.65 -1.85
CA THR A 24 -17.80 -5.92 -1.14
C THR A 24 -17.19 -6.99 -2.06
N THR A 25 -17.44 -6.89 -3.36
CA THR A 25 -16.90 -7.81 -4.38
C THR A 25 -15.63 -7.27 -5.06
N GLY A 26 -15.13 -6.10 -4.65
CA GLY A 26 -13.89 -5.50 -5.16
C GLY A 26 -14.03 -4.68 -6.45
N TYR A 27 -15.25 -4.58 -7.02
CA TYR A 27 -15.55 -3.79 -8.22
C TYR A 27 -15.71 -2.30 -7.90
N LEU A 28 -14.62 -1.65 -7.46
CA LEU A 28 -14.67 -0.31 -6.87
C LEU A 28 -15.12 0.78 -7.87
N ASP A 29 -14.84 0.65 -9.17
CA ASP A 29 -15.31 1.60 -10.18
C ASP A 29 -16.82 1.54 -10.38
N GLN A 30 -17.39 0.33 -10.51
CA GLN A 30 -18.83 0.15 -10.55
C GLN A 30 -19.48 0.64 -9.26
N ALA A 31 -18.82 0.44 -8.11
CA ALA A 31 -19.30 0.97 -6.84
C ALA A 31 -19.42 2.51 -6.88
N VAL A 32 -18.35 3.21 -7.29
CA VAL A 32 -18.37 4.68 -7.43
C VAL A 32 -19.48 5.13 -8.37
N HIS A 33 -19.61 4.51 -9.56
CA HIS A 33 -20.64 4.87 -10.54
C HIS A 33 -22.06 4.80 -9.97
N HIS A 34 -22.40 3.69 -9.32
CA HIS A 34 -23.73 3.52 -8.74
C HIS A 34 -23.97 4.48 -7.56
N LEU A 35 -22.96 4.75 -6.74
CA LEU A 35 -23.07 5.67 -5.61
C LEU A 35 -23.23 7.13 -6.07
N GLN A 36 -22.52 7.53 -7.13
CA GLN A 36 -22.70 8.85 -7.76
C GLN A 36 -24.11 9.00 -8.34
N LYS A 37 -24.65 7.96 -8.99
CA LYS A 37 -26.05 7.97 -9.45
C LYS A 37 -27.04 8.11 -8.30
N ALA A 38 -26.83 7.42 -7.18
CA ALA A 38 -27.67 7.60 -6.00
C ALA A 38 -27.68 9.06 -5.51
N LEU A 39 -26.51 9.71 -5.51
CA LEU A 39 -26.36 11.12 -5.10
C LEU A 39 -26.91 12.11 -6.13
N GLN A 40 -26.94 11.76 -7.41
CA GLN A 40 -27.64 12.56 -8.43
C GLN A 40 -29.16 12.54 -8.22
N LEU A 41 -29.70 11.39 -7.81
CA LEU A 41 -31.13 11.21 -7.53
C LEU A 41 -31.54 11.83 -6.19
N GLN A 42 -30.70 11.67 -5.16
CA GLN A 42 -30.92 12.19 -3.81
C GLN A 42 -29.59 12.75 -3.25
N PRO A 43 -29.31 14.05 -3.43
CA PRO A 43 -28.03 14.66 -3.05
C PRO A 43 -27.65 14.57 -1.57
N ASP A 44 -28.65 14.51 -0.68
CA ASP A 44 -28.44 14.48 0.77
C ASP A 44 -28.58 13.07 1.37
N PHE A 45 -28.47 12.02 0.55
CA PHE A 45 -28.57 10.64 1.04
C PHE A 45 -27.30 10.17 1.75
N VAL A 46 -27.29 10.28 3.09
CA VAL A 46 -26.15 9.95 3.95
C VAL A 46 -25.53 8.56 3.68
N PRO A 47 -26.30 7.46 3.50
CA PRO A 47 -25.71 6.15 3.21
C PRO A 47 -24.88 6.10 1.91
N ALA A 48 -25.24 6.91 0.91
CA ALA A 48 -24.47 7.01 -0.33
C ALA A 48 -23.14 7.74 -0.09
N TRP A 49 -23.14 8.88 0.60
CA TRP A 49 -21.93 9.61 0.98
C TRP A 49 -20.98 8.76 1.82
N GLN A 50 -21.50 8.08 2.84
CA GLN A 50 -20.71 7.20 3.69
C GLN A 50 -20.06 6.07 2.88
N THR A 51 -20.83 5.40 2.02
CA THR A 51 -20.31 4.29 1.22
C THR A 51 -19.31 4.78 0.17
N LEU A 52 -19.56 5.93 -0.47
CA LEU A 52 -18.68 6.54 -1.46
C LEU A 52 -17.35 6.97 -0.83
N GLY A 53 -17.39 7.55 0.37
CA GLY A 53 -16.20 7.90 1.13
C GLY A 53 -15.33 6.67 1.45
N ILE A 54 -15.96 5.57 1.88
CA ILE A 54 -15.25 4.30 2.13
C ILE A 54 -14.63 3.77 0.84
N VAL A 55 -15.37 3.76 -0.27
CA VAL A 55 -14.87 3.30 -1.57
C VAL A 55 -13.70 4.16 -2.05
N HIS A 56 -13.77 5.48 -1.91
CA HIS A 56 -12.65 6.37 -2.22
C HIS A 56 -11.42 6.08 -1.33
N SER A 57 -11.62 5.83 -0.03
CA SER A 57 -10.52 5.48 0.86
C SER A 57 -9.86 4.14 0.49
N MET A 58 -10.65 3.12 0.10
CA MET A 58 -10.15 1.84 -0.42
C MET A 58 -9.36 1.99 -1.74
N ARG A 59 -9.65 3.03 -2.53
CA ARG A 59 -8.91 3.40 -3.75
C ARG A 59 -7.71 4.31 -3.47
N SER A 60 -7.36 4.48 -2.20
CA SER A 60 -6.34 5.42 -1.75
C SER A 60 -6.64 6.89 -2.10
N GLN A 61 -7.86 7.25 -2.50
CA GLN A 61 -8.29 8.61 -2.85
C GLN A 61 -8.73 9.37 -1.60
N GLN A 62 -7.78 9.61 -0.69
CA GLN A 62 -8.09 10.07 0.67
C GLN A 62 -8.72 11.46 0.73
N GLU A 63 -8.39 12.36 -0.20
CA GLU A 63 -9.02 13.69 -0.32
C GLU A 63 -10.50 13.58 -0.67
N ARG A 64 -10.83 12.71 -1.63
CA ARG A 64 -12.23 12.45 -2.03
C ARG A 64 -12.99 11.75 -0.91
N ALA A 65 -12.34 10.84 -0.19
CA ALA A 65 -12.90 10.21 0.99
C ALA A 65 -13.23 11.23 2.08
N ALA A 66 -12.28 12.11 2.41
CA ALA A 66 -12.48 13.20 3.37
C ALA A 66 -13.65 14.12 2.95
N ALA A 67 -13.73 14.50 1.67
CA ALA A 67 -14.81 15.33 1.17
C ALA A 67 -16.20 14.67 1.36
N CYS A 68 -16.31 13.36 1.13
CA CYS A 68 -17.55 12.62 1.36
C CYS A 68 -17.95 12.61 2.84
N PHE A 69 -16.98 12.39 3.75
CA PHE A 69 -17.27 12.39 5.19
C PHE A 69 -17.51 13.79 5.76
N SER A 70 -16.87 14.82 5.21
CA SER A 70 -17.21 16.23 5.50
C SER A 70 -18.65 16.54 5.11
N ARG A 71 -19.09 16.11 3.92
CA ARG A 71 -20.50 16.26 3.50
C ARG A 71 -21.45 15.50 4.43
N GLN A 72 -21.07 14.30 4.88
CA GLN A 72 -21.84 13.57 5.89
C GLN A 72 -21.95 14.35 7.22
N LEU A 73 -20.87 15.01 7.67
CA LEU A 73 -20.85 15.83 8.88
C LEU A 73 -21.61 17.16 8.74
N GLU A 74 -21.74 17.70 7.53
CA GLU A 74 -22.62 18.85 7.25
C GLU A 74 -24.10 18.46 7.41
N LEU A 75 -24.47 17.26 6.96
CA LEU A 75 -25.84 16.74 7.05
C LEU A 75 -26.18 16.24 8.47
N ASP A 76 -25.21 15.64 9.14
CA ASP A 76 -25.31 15.15 10.53
C ASP A 76 -24.01 15.45 11.30
N PRO A 77 -23.94 16.60 12.01
CA PRO A 77 -22.76 16.98 12.78
C PRO A 77 -22.39 16.02 13.92
N GLY A 78 -23.31 15.16 14.34
CA GLY A 78 -23.15 14.14 15.37
C GLY A 78 -22.83 12.75 14.81
N SER A 79 -22.51 12.64 13.52
CA SER A 79 -22.31 11.33 12.89
C SER A 79 -21.01 10.66 13.35
N LEU A 80 -21.10 9.78 14.34
CA LEU A 80 -19.98 8.97 14.83
C LEU A 80 -19.26 8.19 13.71
N PRO A 81 -19.96 7.53 12.75
CA PRO A 81 -19.30 6.88 11.63
C PRO A 81 -18.45 7.84 10.80
N ALA A 82 -18.93 9.06 10.54
CA ALA A 82 -18.20 10.06 9.76
C ALA A 82 -16.95 10.55 10.49
N MET A 83 -17.05 10.83 11.81
CA MET A 83 -15.89 11.24 12.61
C MET A 83 -14.81 10.16 12.64
N LYS A 84 -15.20 8.89 12.86
CA LYS A 84 -14.25 7.76 12.83
C LYS A 84 -13.60 7.59 11.47
N ASN A 85 -14.40 7.67 10.40
CA ASN A 85 -13.87 7.54 9.05
C ASN A 85 -12.97 8.72 8.67
N MET A 86 -13.24 9.94 9.14
CA MET A 86 -12.30 11.06 9.05
C MET A 86 -10.99 10.76 9.78
N GLY A 87 -11.06 10.25 11.01
CA GLY A 87 -9.88 9.77 11.74
C GLY A 87 -9.05 8.76 10.93
N ASN A 88 -9.70 7.75 10.36
CA ASN A 88 -9.06 6.73 9.52
C ASN A 88 -8.44 7.33 8.26
N VAL A 89 -9.14 8.24 7.58
CA VAL A 89 -8.64 8.92 6.37
C VAL A 89 -7.40 9.73 6.70
N TYR A 90 -7.41 10.54 7.78
CA TYR A 90 -6.24 11.31 8.19
C TYR A 90 -5.09 10.43 8.68
N TYR A 91 -5.39 9.30 9.32
CA TYR A 91 -4.39 8.29 9.68
C TYR A 91 -3.70 7.71 8.44
N LEU A 92 -4.47 7.35 7.41
CA LEU A 92 -3.94 6.86 6.12
C LEU A 92 -3.18 7.94 5.35
N LYS A 93 -3.56 9.21 5.51
CA LYS A 93 -2.81 10.38 5.01
C LYS A 93 -1.60 10.74 5.86
N GLY A 94 -1.38 10.08 7.00
CA GLY A 94 -0.28 10.35 7.90
C GLY A 94 -0.36 11.65 8.69
N ASP A 95 -1.48 12.36 8.58
CA ASP A 95 -1.76 13.50 9.44
C ASP A 95 -2.32 12.98 10.76
N TYR A 96 -1.41 12.47 11.58
CA TYR A 96 -1.74 11.86 12.87
C TYR A 96 -2.33 12.87 13.86
N ALA A 97 -2.08 14.17 13.68
CA ALA A 97 -2.68 15.21 14.50
C ALA A 97 -4.17 15.37 14.18
N GLN A 98 -4.54 15.42 12.90
CA GLN A 98 -5.95 15.41 12.48
C GLN A 98 -6.62 14.08 12.81
N ALA A 99 -5.93 12.96 12.64
CA ALA A 99 -6.46 11.65 13.01
C ALA A 99 -6.82 11.61 14.51
N GLU A 100 -5.90 12.01 15.39
CA GLU A 100 -6.12 12.14 16.83
C GLU A 100 -7.29 13.07 17.14
N PHE A 101 -7.37 14.24 16.48
CA PHE A 101 -8.47 15.18 16.67
C PHE A 101 -9.84 14.53 16.40
N TRP A 102 -10.00 13.85 15.27
CA TRP A 102 -11.27 13.22 14.90
C TRP A 102 -11.63 12.03 15.79
N TYR A 103 -10.67 11.18 16.16
CA TYR A 103 -10.92 10.10 17.11
C TYR A 103 -11.32 10.64 18.49
N ARG A 104 -10.65 11.68 18.99
CA ARG A 104 -11.03 12.32 20.27
C ARG A 104 -12.41 12.96 20.20
N ARG A 105 -12.79 13.54 19.06
CA ARG A 105 -14.14 14.08 18.87
C ARG A 105 -15.19 12.97 18.91
N ALA A 106 -14.94 11.83 18.28
CA ALA A 106 -15.82 10.66 18.38
C ALA A 106 -15.92 10.15 19.84
N LEU A 107 -14.80 10.10 20.57
CA LEU A 107 -14.77 9.68 21.97
C LEU A 107 -15.42 10.67 22.94
N ALA A 108 -15.44 11.96 22.62
CA ALA A 108 -16.17 12.96 23.40
C ALA A 108 -17.69 12.74 23.33
N GLN A 109 -18.18 12.19 22.21
CA GLN A 109 -19.61 11.88 22.02
C GLN A 109 -19.95 10.47 22.52
N ASP A 110 -19.06 9.49 22.32
CA ASP A 110 -19.18 8.13 22.84
C ASP A 110 -17.84 7.68 23.46
N PRO A 111 -17.67 7.85 24.79
CA PRO A 111 -16.45 7.46 25.51
C PRO A 111 -16.14 5.96 25.47
N HIS A 112 -17.08 5.11 25.06
CA HIS A 112 -16.90 3.66 24.97
C HIS A 112 -16.74 3.18 23.52
N ASN A 113 -16.56 4.10 22.56
CA ASN A 113 -16.39 3.74 21.17
C ASN A 113 -15.07 2.98 20.93
N LEU A 114 -15.15 1.65 20.82
CA LEU A 114 -13.98 0.78 20.71
C LEU A 114 -13.11 1.13 19.49
N ASP A 115 -13.71 1.30 18.32
CA ASP A 115 -12.97 1.58 17.09
C ASP A 115 -12.23 2.93 17.15
N ALA A 116 -12.82 3.96 17.77
CA ALA A 116 -12.14 5.24 17.94
C ALA A 116 -10.99 5.14 18.96
N LYS A 117 -11.13 4.35 20.04
CA LYS A 117 -10.02 4.06 20.97
C LYS A 117 -8.89 3.28 20.30
N ILE A 118 -9.22 2.29 19.47
CA ILE A 118 -8.23 1.54 18.68
C ILE A 118 -7.51 2.48 17.73
N GLY A 119 -8.23 3.30 16.96
CA GLY A 119 -7.63 4.28 16.05
C GLY A 119 -6.71 5.27 16.76
N LEU A 120 -7.08 5.73 17.96
CA LEU A 120 -6.22 6.56 18.79
C LEU A 120 -4.97 5.81 19.29
N GLY A 121 -5.12 4.53 19.64
CA GLY A 121 -4.01 3.63 19.97
C GLY A 121 -3.05 3.44 18.79
N ASP A 122 -3.56 3.23 17.58
CA ASP A 122 -2.76 3.15 16.36
C ASP A 122 -1.98 4.47 16.12
N VAL A 123 -2.60 5.63 16.35
CA VAL A 123 -1.91 6.94 16.30
C VAL A 123 -0.75 7.00 17.29
N PHE A 124 -0.96 6.61 18.55
CA PHE A 124 0.09 6.62 19.57
C PHE A 124 1.20 5.61 19.27
N LEU A 125 0.86 4.46 18.72
CA LEU A 125 1.83 3.47 18.27
C LEU A 125 2.76 4.05 17.19
N VAL A 126 2.20 4.67 16.15
CA VAL A 126 3.03 5.24 15.08
C VAL A 126 3.89 6.41 15.57
N ARG A 127 3.34 7.27 16.45
CA ARG A 127 4.10 8.36 17.08
C ARG A 127 5.05 7.90 18.19
N LYS A 128 5.09 6.59 18.49
CA LYS A 128 5.89 5.98 19.56
C LYS A 128 5.62 6.58 20.95
N GLU A 129 4.38 7.05 21.20
CA GLU A 129 3.95 7.63 22.48
C GLU A 129 3.60 6.52 23.48
N LYS A 130 4.66 5.92 24.05
CA LYS A 130 4.62 4.68 24.84
C LYS A 130 3.64 4.75 26.02
N GLU A 131 3.66 5.83 26.78
CA GLU A 131 2.84 5.98 28.00
C GLU A 131 1.35 6.05 27.66
N LYS A 132 0.98 6.85 26.66
CA LYS A 132 -0.42 6.99 26.23
C LYS A 132 -0.95 5.69 25.61
N LEU A 133 -0.13 5.03 24.79
CA LEU A 133 -0.47 3.73 24.21
C LEU A 133 -0.68 2.66 25.29
N GLY A 134 0.22 2.59 26.28
CA GLY A 134 0.10 1.67 27.40
C GLY A 134 -1.19 1.88 28.19
N SER A 135 -1.52 3.14 28.51
CA SER A 135 -2.76 3.49 29.22
C SER A 135 -4.02 3.07 28.45
N ILE A 136 -4.06 3.29 27.13
CA ILE A 136 -5.20 2.85 26.31
C ILE A 136 -5.32 1.33 26.32
N ILE A 137 -4.21 0.61 26.14
CA ILE A 137 -4.22 -0.85 26.14
C ILE A 137 -4.69 -1.40 27.50
N ASP A 138 -4.21 -0.86 28.61
CA ASP A 138 -4.60 -1.29 29.95
C ASP A 138 -6.10 -1.11 30.22
N GLU A 139 -6.66 0.01 29.77
CA GLU A 139 -8.10 0.25 29.83
C GLU A 139 -8.86 -0.76 28.97
N LEU A 140 -8.45 -0.95 27.72
CA LEU A 140 -9.11 -1.80 26.75
C LEU A 140 -9.09 -3.28 27.16
N ILE A 141 -7.96 -3.83 27.58
CA ILE A 141 -7.86 -5.25 27.98
C ILE A 141 -8.57 -5.53 29.31
N ARG A 142 -8.74 -4.52 30.17
CA ARG A 142 -9.53 -4.64 31.40
C ARG A 142 -11.02 -4.64 31.11
N GLN A 143 -11.48 -3.75 30.24
CA GLN A 143 -12.89 -3.63 29.88
C GLN A 143 -13.35 -4.79 28.99
N TYR A 144 -12.48 -5.25 28.09
CA TYR A 144 -12.76 -6.32 27.14
C TYR A 144 -11.70 -7.42 27.30
N PRO A 145 -11.93 -8.41 28.18
CA PRO A 145 -10.96 -9.48 28.42
C PRO A 145 -10.63 -10.32 27.17
N VAL A 146 -11.58 -10.41 26.23
CA VAL A 146 -11.48 -11.16 24.98
C VAL A 146 -12.04 -10.32 23.84
N GLN A 147 -11.14 -9.71 23.06
CA GLN A 147 -11.52 -8.91 21.90
C GLN A 147 -10.38 -8.90 20.86
N PRO A 148 -10.53 -9.60 19.70
CA PRO A 148 -9.44 -9.76 18.74
C PRO A 148 -8.85 -8.45 18.19
N VAL A 149 -9.65 -7.41 17.98
CA VAL A 149 -9.12 -6.12 17.49
C VAL A 149 -8.18 -5.46 18.52
N ILE A 150 -8.43 -5.62 19.82
CA ILE A 150 -7.55 -5.14 20.89
C ILE A 150 -6.27 -6.00 20.93
N ALA A 151 -6.40 -7.31 20.76
CA ALA A 151 -5.26 -8.23 20.71
C ALA A 151 -4.31 -7.91 19.54
N ASP A 152 -4.84 -7.50 18.39
CA ASP A 152 -4.02 -7.08 17.25
C ASP A 152 -3.25 -5.79 17.57
N LEU A 153 -3.90 -4.76 18.12
CA LEU A 153 -3.22 -3.52 18.56
C LEU A 153 -2.14 -3.82 19.62
N PHE A 154 -2.44 -4.66 20.61
CA PHE A 154 -1.48 -5.01 21.65
C PHE A 154 -0.31 -5.83 21.08
N GLY A 155 -0.59 -6.79 20.20
CA GLY A 155 0.44 -7.57 19.50
C GLY A 155 1.36 -6.69 18.65
N LYS A 156 0.82 -5.72 17.90
CA LYS A 156 1.61 -4.74 17.11
C LYS A 156 2.54 -3.90 18.00
N SER A 157 2.07 -3.54 19.19
CA SER A 157 2.75 -2.59 20.08
C SER A 157 3.62 -3.22 21.16
N CYS A 158 3.54 -4.54 21.37
CA CYS A 158 4.14 -5.21 22.51
C CYS A 158 5.65 -4.99 22.64
N PHE A 159 6.39 -4.90 21.52
CA PHE A 159 7.82 -4.62 21.52
C PHE A 159 8.15 -3.18 21.92
N LEU A 160 7.36 -2.20 21.48
CA LEU A 160 7.51 -0.80 21.90
C LEU A 160 7.23 -0.66 23.41
N LEU A 161 6.20 -1.37 23.89
CA LEU A 161 5.80 -1.35 25.29
C LEU A 161 6.77 -2.13 26.19
N GLY A 162 7.45 -3.15 25.65
CA GLY A 162 8.23 -4.11 26.42
C GLY A 162 7.35 -5.16 27.12
N ARG A 163 6.10 -5.35 26.67
CA ARG A 163 5.06 -6.18 27.31
C ARG A 163 4.73 -7.40 26.47
N ILE A 164 5.76 -8.15 26.07
CA ILE A 164 5.65 -9.26 25.11
C ILE A 164 4.81 -10.41 25.68
N ASP A 165 5.07 -10.81 26.93
CA ASP A 165 4.39 -11.96 27.54
C ASP A 165 2.91 -11.67 27.85
N GLU A 166 2.59 -10.46 28.28
CA GLU A 166 1.21 -10.02 28.48
C GLU A 166 0.42 -9.99 27.16
N ALA A 167 1.02 -9.46 26.10
CA ALA A 167 0.40 -9.44 24.78
C ALA A 167 0.18 -10.87 24.25
N HIS A 168 1.18 -11.74 24.42
CA HIS A 168 1.09 -13.14 24.03
C HIS A 168 -0.05 -13.86 24.76
N ALA A 169 -0.16 -13.68 26.08
CA ALA A 169 -1.25 -14.27 26.88
C ALA A 169 -2.63 -13.72 26.50
N TYR A 170 -2.74 -12.41 26.19
CA TYR A 170 -3.99 -11.82 25.74
C TYR A 170 -4.42 -12.35 24.36
N ILE A 171 -3.46 -12.50 23.44
CA ILE A 171 -3.68 -13.10 22.11
C ILE A 171 -4.14 -14.56 22.24
N ASP A 172 -3.50 -15.35 23.10
CA ASP A 172 -3.85 -16.76 23.31
C ASP A 172 -5.30 -16.90 23.79
N ARG A 173 -5.69 -16.12 24.81
CA ARG A 173 -7.09 -16.09 25.27
C ARG A 173 -8.07 -15.73 24.15
N CYS A 174 -7.72 -14.79 23.27
CA CYS A 174 -8.59 -14.43 22.15
C CYS A 174 -8.71 -15.56 21.11
N ILE A 175 -7.61 -16.23 20.78
CA ILE A 175 -7.61 -17.35 19.83
C ILE A 175 -8.43 -18.52 20.38
N ASP A 176 -8.22 -18.86 21.66
CA ASP A 176 -8.89 -19.99 22.31
C ASP A 176 -10.40 -19.78 22.41
N GLN A 177 -10.85 -18.57 22.76
CA GLN A 177 -12.28 -18.30 22.97
C GLN A 177 -13.05 -17.95 21.70
N CYS A 178 -12.44 -17.32 20.70
CA CYS A 178 -13.10 -17.07 19.41
C CYS A 178 -13.15 -18.32 18.51
N GLY A 179 -12.35 -19.34 18.83
CA GLY A 179 -12.21 -20.56 18.05
C GLY A 179 -11.29 -20.38 16.84
N ALA A 180 -10.48 -21.40 16.56
CA ALA A 180 -9.41 -21.38 15.56
C ALA A 180 -9.87 -21.11 14.11
N MET A 181 -11.17 -21.20 13.82
CA MET A 181 -11.73 -20.97 12.47
C MET A 181 -12.33 -19.57 12.29
N SER A 182 -12.36 -18.73 13.34
CA SER A 182 -12.89 -17.37 13.21
C SER A 182 -11.98 -16.52 12.33
N ARG A 183 -12.51 -15.90 11.28
CA ARG A 183 -11.73 -14.97 10.43
C ARG A 183 -11.12 -13.81 11.24
N THR A 184 -11.70 -13.46 12.39
CA THR A 184 -11.20 -12.39 13.27
C THR A 184 -9.89 -12.72 13.95
N ILE A 185 -9.49 -14.01 14.04
CA ILE A 185 -8.21 -14.39 14.64
C ILE A 185 -7.04 -14.34 13.64
N ASN A 186 -7.31 -14.15 12.35
CA ASN A 186 -6.27 -14.17 11.31
C ASN A 186 -5.10 -13.20 11.59
N PRO A 187 -5.34 -11.92 11.92
CA PRO A 187 -4.25 -10.99 12.24
C PRO A 187 -3.46 -11.45 13.48
N LEU A 188 -4.13 -12.11 14.44
CA LEU A 188 -3.50 -12.56 15.69
C LEU A 188 -2.50 -13.69 15.45
N LEU A 189 -2.76 -14.56 14.47
CA LEU A 189 -1.82 -15.61 14.08
C LEU A 189 -0.53 -15.01 13.51
N PHE A 190 -0.60 -13.92 12.72
CA PHE A 190 0.59 -13.17 12.32
C PHE A 190 1.31 -12.58 13.54
N ARG A 191 0.58 -12.00 14.52
CA ARG A 191 1.19 -11.49 15.76
C ARG A 191 1.89 -12.58 16.58
N LYS A 192 1.31 -13.78 16.67
CA LYS A 192 1.99 -14.93 17.30
C LYS A 192 3.26 -15.29 16.56
N GLY A 193 3.21 -15.35 15.23
CA GLY A 193 4.40 -15.54 14.39
C GLY A 193 5.49 -14.52 14.70
N ASP A 194 5.13 -13.23 14.76
CA ASP A 194 6.07 -12.13 15.05
C ASP A 194 6.70 -12.24 16.45
N ILE A 195 5.89 -12.55 17.47
CA ILE A 195 6.34 -12.73 18.86
C ILE A 195 7.29 -13.93 18.97
N LEU A 196 6.92 -15.07 18.40
CA LEU A 196 7.74 -16.29 18.44
C LEU A 196 9.03 -16.15 17.64
N HIS A 197 8.98 -15.47 16.48
CA HIS A 197 10.17 -15.11 15.71
C HIS A 197 11.14 -14.30 16.57
N LYS A 198 10.66 -13.32 17.35
CA LYS A 198 11.50 -12.52 18.25
C LYS A 198 12.02 -13.34 19.44
N LYS A 199 11.29 -14.35 19.90
CA LYS A 199 11.75 -15.34 20.87
C LYS A 199 12.69 -16.41 20.27
N ARG A 200 12.96 -16.35 18.96
CA ARG A 200 13.77 -17.31 18.17
C ARG A 200 13.18 -18.72 18.10
N ASP A 201 11.88 -18.86 18.35
CA ASP A 201 11.14 -20.10 18.12
C ASP A 201 10.63 -20.10 16.67
N TYR A 202 11.53 -20.39 15.73
CA TYR A 202 11.27 -20.23 14.30
C TYR A 202 10.27 -21.26 13.76
N ASP A 203 10.30 -22.49 14.25
CA ASP A 203 9.39 -23.56 13.83
C ASP A 203 7.95 -23.24 14.21
N GLN A 204 7.72 -22.86 15.47
CA GLN A 204 6.40 -22.49 15.94
C GLN A 204 5.93 -21.21 15.25
N ALA A 205 6.81 -20.21 15.07
CA ALA A 205 6.49 -19.00 14.32
C ALA A 205 6.01 -19.30 12.90
N PHE A 206 6.73 -20.16 12.17
CA PHE A 206 6.37 -20.54 10.80
C PHE A 206 5.00 -21.23 10.73
N ARG A 207 4.70 -22.13 11.68
CA ARG A 207 3.38 -22.78 11.75
C ARG A 207 2.24 -21.77 11.90
N PHE A 208 2.43 -20.73 12.72
CA PHE A 208 1.42 -19.68 12.88
C PHE A 208 1.27 -18.82 11.62
N TYR A 209 2.37 -18.43 10.95
CA TYR A 209 2.28 -17.75 9.66
C TYR A 209 1.58 -18.60 8.60
N GLN A 210 1.86 -19.91 8.57
CA GLN A 210 1.22 -20.84 7.65
C GLN A 210 -0.28 -20.98 7.93
N GLN A 211 -0.67 -21.11 9.20
CA GLN A 211 -2.08 -21.14 9.58
C GLN A 211 -2.79 -19.84 9.20
N ALA A 212 -2.16 -18.69 9.46
CA ALA A 212 -2.71 -17.39 9.08
C ALA A 212 -2.95 -17.30 7.57
N ASN A 213 -1.96 -17.66 6.76
CA ASN A 213 -2.10 -17.58 5.31
C ASN A 213 -3.16 -18.56 4.76
N ARG A 214 -3.32 -19.76 5.33
CA ARG A 214 -4.37 -20.72 4.93
C ARG A 214 -5.79 -20.23 5.20
N MET A 215 -5.98 -19.32 6.16
CA MET A 215 -7.30 -18.75 6.45
C MET A 215 -7.70 -17.65 5.47
N LYS A 216 -6.76 -17.14 4.67
CA LYS A 216 -7.04 -16.12 3.67
C LYS A 216 -7.79 -16.74 2.50
N GLY A 217 -8.81 -16.02 2.03
CA GLY A 217 -9.57 -16.38 0.84
C GLY A 217 -8.93 -15.83 -0.43
N GLY A 218 -9.52 -16.18 -1.57
CA GLY A 218 -8.99 -15.78 -2.88
C GLY A 218 -8.10 -16.87 -3.48
N ARG A 219 -7.99 -16.88 -4.81
CA ARG A 219 -7.17 -17.85 -5.53
C ARG A 219 -6.29 -17.11 -6.51
N TYR A 220 -4.97 -17.20 -6.30
CA TYR A 220 -4.03 -16.72 -7.28
C TYR A 220 -4.12 -17.54 -8.58
N ARG A 221 -4.17 -16.85 -9.72
CA ARG A 221 -4.36 -17.45 -11.04
C ARG A 221 -3.05 -17.42 -11.83
N ARG A 222 -2.20 -18.43 -11.64
CA ARG A 222 -0.88 -18.56 -12.31
C ARG A 222 -0.93 -18.33 -13.83
N LYS A 223 -1.84 -19.02 -14.53
CA LYS A 223 -2.03 -18.87 -15.98
C LYS A 223 -2.38 -17.45 -16.42
N TRP A 224 -3.19 -16.75 -15.62
CA TRP A 224 -3.55 -15.37 -15.92
C TRP A 224 -2.35 -14.43 -15.71
N GLN A 225 -1.54 -14.67 -14.67
CA GLN A 225 -0.29 -13.94 -14.47
C GLN A 225 0.70 -14.16 -15.63
N GLU A 226 0.87 -15.41 -16.07
CA GLU A 226 1.72 -15.75 -17.22
C GLU A 226 1.25 -15.01 -18.48
N GLN A 227 -0.05 -14.98 -18.74
CA GLN A 227 -0.64 -14.27 -19.87
C GLN A 227 -0.38 -12.77 -19.82
N ILE A 228 -0.55 -12.12 -18.65
CA ILE A 228 -0.26 -10.68 -18.51
C ILE A 228 1.22 -10.41 -18.72
N THR A 229 2.08 -11.23 -18.13
CA THR A 229 3.54 -11.07 -18.23
C THR A 229 3.97 -11.19 -19.69
N GLY A 230 3.51 -12.24 -20.39
CA GLY A 230 3.75 -12.42 -21.81
C GLY A 230 3.19 -11.29 -22.67
N LYS A 231 1.99 -10.79 -22.34
CA LYS A 231 1.38 -9.65 -23.03
C LYS A 231 2.21 -8.38 -22.86
N MET A 232 2.73 -8.06 -21.67
CA MET A 232 3.59 -6.88 -21.48
C MET A 232 4.89 -6.99 -22.28
N ILE A 233 5.52 -8.16 -22.28
CA ILE A 233 6.74 -8.44 -23.04
C ILE A 233 6.50 -8.26 -24.54
N SER A 234 5.39 -8.80 -25.06
CA SER A 234 5.07 -8.71 -26.49
C SER A 234 4.64 -7.31 -26.92
N LEU A 235 4.00 -6.53 -26.04
CA LEU A 235 3.51 -5.20 -26.38
C LEU A 235 4.61 -4.15 -26.46
N PHE A 236 5.66 -4.31 -25.64
CA PHE A 236 6.71 -3.33 -25.42
C PHE A 236 8.07 -3.97 -25.63
N ASP A 237 8.37 -4.32 -26.86
CA ASP A 237 9.63 -4.92 -27.26
C ASP A 237 10.66 -3.88 -27.73
N ARG A 238 11.81 -4.35 -28.22
CA ARG A 238 12.87 -3.48 -28.73
C ARG A 238 12.40 -2.61 -29.90
N ASP A 239 11.53 -3.14 -30.75
CA ASP A 239 11.01 -2.42 -31.92
C ASP A 239 10.08 -1.28 -31.48
N TYR A 240 9.23 -1.50 -30.48
CA TYR A 240 8.41 -0.42 -29.91
C TYR A 240 9.30 0.75 -29.45
N PHE A 241 10.35 0.47 -28.68
CA PHE A 241 11.23 1.51 -28.16
C PHE A 241 12.18 2.12 -29.21
N SER A 242 12.43 1.45 -30.34
CA SER A 242 13.22 2.03 -31.44
C SER A 242 12.40 2.97 -32.33
N HIS A 243 11.10 2.70 -32.50
CA HIS A 243 10.22 3.51 -33.36
C HIS A 243 9.59 4.71 -32.64
N HIS A 244 9.48 4.63 -31.33
CA HIS A 244 9.04 5.77 -30.52
C HIS A 244 10.26 6.62 -30.16
N VAL A 245 10.46 7.72 -30.88
CA VAL A 245 11.47 8.71 -30.52
C VAL A 245 11.06 9.33 -29.19
N PHE A 246 11.69 8.90 -28.11
CA PHE A 246 11.60 9.51 -26.78
C PHE A 246 12.39 10.83 -26.78
N ASP A 247 11.94 11.76 -27.62
CA ASP A 247 12.52 13.09 -27.72
C ASP A 247 12.37 13.75 -26.34
N LYS A 248 13.48 14.14 -25.72
CA LYS A 248 13.54 14.74 -24.37
C LYS A 248 12.93 16.15 -24.36
N LYS A 249 11.66 16.29 -24.68
CA LYS A 249 10.95 17.58 -24.73
C LYS A 249 9.80 17.58 -23.72
N GLY A 250 9.99 18.38 -22.66
CA GLY A 250 9.07 18.58 -21.55
C GLY A 250 9.20 17.41 -20.58
N GLY A 251 9.94 17.50 -19.48
CA GLY A 251 9.99 18.61 -18.52
C GLY A 251 9.46 18.16 -17.15
N GLU A 252 9.08 16.88 -17.03
CA GLU A 252 8.58 16.26 -15.82
C GLU A 252 9.59 15.24 -15.31
N ASP A 253 10.43 15.69 -14.39
CA ASP A 253 11.48 14.89 -13.81
C ASP A 253 10.93 13.89 -12.74
N CYS A 254 10.15 12.93 -13.22
CA CYS A 254 9.63 11.82 -12.44
C CYS A 254 10.70 10.74 -12.25
N VAL A 255 10.77 10.19 -11.05
CA VAL A 255 11.57 9.01 -10.71
C VAL A 255 10.60 7.93 -10.23
N PHE A 256 10.61 6.78 -10.88
CA PHE A 256 9.80 5.64 -10.47
C PHE A 256 10.68 4.64 -9.72
N VAL A 257 10.30 4.32 -8.48
CA VAL A 257 10.98 3.31 -7.66
C VAL A 257 10.13 2.03 -7.68
N ILE A 258 10.66 1.01 -8.36
CA ILE A 258 9.98 -0.25 -8.63
C ILE A 258 10.69 -1.44 -7.99
N GLY A 259 10.00 -2.57 -7.90
CA GLY A 259 10.56 -3.83 -7.42
C GLY A 259 9.48 -4.71 -6.81
N MET A 260 9.86 -5.87 -6.29
CA MET A 260 8.92 -6.67 -5.51
C MET A 260 8.52 -5.95 -4.21
N PRO A 261 7.29 -6.12 -3.70
CA PRO A 261 6.98 -5.72 -2.33
C PRO A 261 8.03 -6.27 -1.36
N ARG A 262 8.41 -5.49 -0.33
CA ARG A 262 9.42 -5.87 0.68
C ARG A 262 10.87 -6.00 0.15
N SER A 263 11.16 -5.49 -1.05
CA SER A 263 12.53 -5.42 -1.61
C SER A 263 13.35 -4.19 -1.18
N GLY A 264 12.74 -3.23 -0.47
CA GLY A 264 13.41 -1.98 -0.05
C GLY A 264 12.99 -0.73 -0.81
N THR A 265 11.96 -0.80 -1.67
CA THR A 265 11.42 0.36 -2.40
C THR A 265 11.02 1.53 -1.49
N SER A 266 10.35 1.26 -0.36
CA SER A 266 10.00 2.32 0.62
C SER A 266 11.21 2.96 1.29
N LEU A 267 12.29 2.19 1.51
CA LEU A 267 13.53 2.74 2.06
C LEU A 267 14.18 3.69 1.05
N MET A 268 14.26 3.28 -0.22
CA MET A 268 14.81 4.10 -1.30
C MET A 268 14.02 5.40 -1.48
N GLU A 269 12.68 5.33 -1.45
CA GLU A 269 11.84 6.52 -1.50
C GLU A 269 12.13 7.48 -0.33
N GLN A 270 12.33 6.96 0.88
CA GLN A 270 12.62 7.78 2.05
C GLN A 270 14.01 8.44 1.96
N ILE A 271 15.01 7.70 1.49
CA ILE A 271 16.36 8.23 1.22
C ILE A 271 16.26 9.42 0.26
N LEU A 272 15.54 9.26 -0.85
CA LEU A 272 15.37 10.31 -1.84
C LEU A 272 14.52 11.46 -1.32
N ASP A 273 13.39 11.22 -0.63
CA ASP A 273 12.54 12.29 -0.07
C ASP A 273 13.25 13.13 1.01
N SER A 274 14.35 12.63 1.58
CA SER A 274 15.18 13.39 2.52
C SER A 274 16.06 14.44 1.83
N HIS A 275 16.14 14.42 0.49
CA HIS A 275 16.82 15.43 -0.31
C HIS A 275 15.92 16.66 -0.49
N SER A 276 16.44 17.87 -0.30
CA SER A 276 15.69 19.13 -0.33
C SER A 276 14.95 19.40 -1.65
N MET A 277 15.52 18.90 -2.76
CA MET A 277 15.00 19.02 -4.12
C MET A 277 14.20 17.81 -4.62
N ALA A 278 13.95 16.81 -3.77
CA ALA A 278 13.14 15.65 -4.14
C ALA A 278 11.89 15.55 -3.24
N LYS A 279 10.87 14.85 -3.75
CA LYS A 279 9.63 14.64 -3.02
C LYS A 279 9.08 13.26 -3.31
N GLY A 280 9.02 12.41 -2.30
CA GLY A 280 8.30 11.15 -2.37
C GLY A 280 6.80 11.36 -2.40
N THR A 281 6.13 10.59 -3.24
CA THR A 281 4.69 10.71 -3.51
C THR A 281 3.88 9.51 -3.02
N GLY A 282 4.55 8.48 -2.50
CA GLY A 282 3.93 7.26 -2.03
C GLY A 282 3.53 6.33 -3.17
N GLU A 283 2.58 5.43 -2.89
CA GLU A 283 2.06 4.45 -3.83
C GLU A 283 0.95 5.08 -4.70
N LEU A 284 1.28 5.48 -5.93
CA LEU A 284 0.31 6.00 -6.87
C LEU A 284 -0.27 4.88 -7.75
N MET A 285 -1.53 4.47 -7.49
CA MET A 285 -2.26 3.50 -8.32
C MET A 285 -2.64 4.02 -9.72
N PHE A 286 -2.15 5.21 -10.10
CA PHE A 286 -2.53 5.86 -11.35
C PHE A 286 -2.17 5.01 -12.56
N MET A 287 -0.94 4.48 -12.62
CA MET A 287 -0.46 3.71 -13.78
C MET A 287 -1.23 2.42 -13.98
N GLU A 288 -1.53 1.70 -12.90
CA GLU A 288 -2.35 0.49 -12.95
C GLU A 288 -3.77 0.79 -13.45
N ASN A 289 -4.41 1.85 -12.92
CA ASN A 289 -5.74 2.27 -13.34
C ASN A 289 -5.77 2.73 -14.81
N TRP A 290 -4.76 3.49 -15.23
CA TRP A 290 -4.67 4.01 -16.59
C TRP A 290 -4.37 2.92 -17.62
N ALA A 291 -3.48 1.98 -17.27
CA ALA A 291 -3.13 0.84 -18.11
C ALA A 291 -4.28 -0.17 -18.20
N SER A 292 -4.96 -0.49 -17.09
CA SER A 292 -6.06 -1.47 -17.08
C SER A 292 -7.21 -1.10 -18.04
N GLN A 293 -7.59 0.18 -18.09
CA GLN A 293 -8.59 0.71 -19.05
C GLN A 293 -8.20 0.52 -20.52
N ARG A 294 -6.91 0.33 -20.80
CA ARG A 294 -6.33 0.15 -22.12
C ARG A 294 -5.94 -1.30 -22.40
N LEU A 295 -5.94 -2.18 -21.39
CA LEU A 295 -5.56 -3.59 -21.54
C LEU A 295 -6.76 -4.52 -21.71
N SER A 296 -7.97 -4.09 -21.35
CA SER A 296 -9.21 -4.85 -21.55
C SER A 296 -9.59 -4.94 -23.04
N GLY A 297 -9.14 -6.00 -23.71
CA GLY A 297 -9.58 -6.35 -25.07
C GLY A 297 -8.74 -5.82 -26.23
N ARG A 298 -7.61 -5.16 -25.97
CA ARG A 298 -6.83 -4.45 -27.01
C ARG A 298 -5.70 -5.24 -27.64
N GLU A 299 -5.51 -5.05 -28.96
CA GLU A 299 -4.38 -5.49 -29.80
C GLU A 299 -3.26 -4.42 -29.84
N GLN A 300 -2.08 -4.76 -30.39
CA GLN A 300 -0.92 -3.85 -30.52
C GLN A 300 -1.29 -2.50 -31.16
N SER A 301 -2.13 -2.54 -32.19
CA SER A 301 -2.59 -1.40 -32.99
C SER A 301 -3.27 -0.30 -32.17
N GLU A 302 -3.86 -0.62 -31.02
CA GLU A 302 -4.55 0.37 -30.18
C GLU A 302 -3.63 0.99 -29.10
N ILE A 303 -2.45 0.42 -28.86
CA ILE A 303 -1.39 1.07 -28.05
C ILE A 303 -0.63 2.05 -28.94
N ASP A 304 -0.34 1.66 -30.18
CA ASP A 304 0.29 2.54 -31.17
C ASP A 304 -0.61 3.72 -31.55
N ALA A 305 -1.94 3.57 -31.38
CA ALA A 305 -2.92 4.63 -31.62
C ALA A 305 -3.07 5.65 -30.47
N ILE A 306 -2.31 5.54 -29.37
CA ILE A 306 -2.38 6.52 -28.27
C ILE A 306 -1.84 7.87 -28.77
N THR A 307 -2.74 8.83 -28.92
CA THR A 307 -2.43 10.16 -29.45
C THR A 307 -1.66 11.01 -28.42
N GLU A 308 -0.89 11.99 -28.88
CA GLU A 308 -0.22 12.94 -27.96
C GLU A 308 -1.23 13.70 -27.07
N ASP A 309 -2.43 14.01 -27.58
CA ASP A 309 -3.48 14.67 -26.80
C ASP A 309 -4.00 13.79 -25.63
N GLU A 310 -4.04 12.47 -25.82
CA GLU A 310 -4.38 11.53 -24.75
C GLU A 310 -3.23 11.40 -23.75
N LYS A 311 -1.98 11.39 -24.22
CA LYS A 311 -0.80 11.38 -23.34
C LYS A 311 -0.77 12.63 -22.48
N GLU A 312 -0.98 13.81 -23.06
CA GLU A 312 -0.96 15.06 -22.31
C GLU A 312 -2.08 15.16 -21.27
N ARG A 313 -3.29 14.67 -21.62
CA ARG A 313 -4.38 14.53 -20.63
C ARG A 313 -3.99 13.59 -19.49
N ALA A 314 -3.40 12.44 -19.80
CA ALA A 314 -2.95 11.49 -18.79
C ALA A 314 -1.84 12.08 -17.88
N ARG A 315 -0.88 12.82 -18.45
CA ARG A 315 0.14 13.54 -17.66
C ARG A 315 -0.50 14.56 -16.72
N ALA A 316 -1.49 15.32 -17.21
CA ALA A 316 -2.22 16.30 -16.41
C ALA A 316 -2.97 15.63 -15.24
N GLU A 317 -3.65 14.51 -15.50
CA GLU A 317 -4.33 13.73 -14.46
C GLU A 317 -3.36 13.14 -13.44
N TYR A 318 -2.21 12.62 -13.89
CA TYR A 318 -1.16 12.11 -13.01
C TYR A 318 -0.60 13.22 -12.10
N ARG A 319 -0.31 14.41 -12.64
CA ARG A 319 0.12 15.58 -11.86
C ARG A 319 -0.87 15.91 -10.75
N GLU A 320 -2.16 15.91 -11.08
CA GLU A 320 -3.23 16.21 -10.12
C GLU A 320 -3.35 15.10 -9.06
N PHE A 321 -3.32 13.83 -9.47
CA PHE A 321 -3.37 12.68 -8.56
C PHE A 321 -2.20 12.72 -7.55
N ARG A 322 -1.00 13.02 -8.03
CA ARG A 322 0.20 13.21 -7.20
C ARG A 322 0.06 14.37 -6.21
N ARG A 323 -0.47 15.51 -6.65
CA ARG A 323 -0.70 16.69 -5.79
C ARG A 323 -1.68 16.39 -4.67
N GLN A 324 -2.75 15.65 -4.98
CA GLN A 324 -3.73 15.22 -3.98
C GLN A 324 -3.07 14.33 -2.92
N GLN A 325 -2.32 13.31 -3.33
CA GLN A 325 -1.65 12.39 -2.41
C GLN A 325 -0.60 13.04 -1.51
N THR A 326 0.19 13.97 -2.06
CA THR A 326 1.28 14.60 -1.31
C THR A 326 0.81 15.69 -0.37
N GLY A 327 -0.41 16.22 -0.54
CA GLY A 327 -0.99 17.29 0.29
C GLY A 327 -0.22 18.62 0.29
N VAL A 328 0.85 18.71 -0.49
CA VAL A 328 1.78 19.83 -0.52
C VAL A 328 1.68 20.46 -1.90
N ARG A 329 1.36 21.76 -1.97
CA ARG A 329 1.59 22.54 -3.19
C ARG A 329 3.08 22.47 -3.49
N ASP A 330 3.45 21.96 -4.67
CA ASP A 330 4.81 21.84 -5.20
C ASP A 330 5.73 22.90 -4.56
N ARG A 331 6.56 22.49 -3.57
CA ARG A 331 7.45 23.44 -2.88
C ARG A 331 8.35 24.07 -3.95
N LYS A 332 8.56 25.39 -3.88
CA LYS A 332 9.58 26.05 -4.70
C LYS A 332 10.92 25.32 -4.51
N GLY A 333 11.45 24.71 -5.58
CA GLY A 333 12.74 24.01 -5.58
C GLY A 333 12.69 22.49 -5.73
N VAL A 334 11.52 21.84 -5.67
CA VAL A 334 11.43 20.40 -5.99
C VAL A 334 11.73 20.18 -7.47
N LYS A 335 12.76 19.39 -7.74
CA LYS A 335 13.15 18.96 -9.08
C LYS A 335 12.82 17.49 -9.36
N ARG A 336 12.59 16.66 -8.35
CA ARG A 336 12.31 15.22 -8.55
C ARG A 336 11.08 14.79 -7.76
N TYR A 337 10.13 14.17 -8.44
CA TYR A 337 8.99 13.51 -7.79
C TYR A 337 9.21 12.00 -7.83
N ILE A 338 9.24 11.37 -6.65
CA ILE A 338 9.54 9.95 -6.48
C ILE A 338 8.23 9.19 -6.32
N ASP A 339 7.75 8.61 -7.42
CA ASP A 339 6.63 7.67 -7.40
C ASP A 339 7.14 6.29 -7.06
N LYS A 340 6.80 5.83 -5.86
CA LYS A 340 7.17 4.51 -5.39
C LYS A 340 5.92 3.67 -5.35
N MET A 341 5.72 2.92 -6.43
CA MET A 341 4.77 1.82 -6.52
C MET A 341 5.56 0.57 -6.92
N PRO A 342 5.75 -0.42 -6.01
CA PRO A 342 6.58 -1.58 -6.32
C PRO A 342 6.16 -2.26 -7.63
N THR A 343 4.86 -2.45 -7.81
CA THR A 343 4.25 -3.13 -8.96
C THR A 343 4.29 -2.36 -10.27
N ASN A 344 4.79 -1.11 -10.31
CA ASN A 344 4.97 -0.38 -11.57
C ASN A 344 5.94 -1.07 -12.54
N PHE A 345 6.68 -2.10 -12.11
CA PHE A 345 7.41 -2.99 -13.02
C PHE A 345 6.49 -3.65 -14.07
N PHE A 346 5.18 -3.81 -13.81
CA PHE A 346 4.21 -4.26 -14.81
C PHE A 346 3.90 -3.22 -15.89
N HIS A 347 4.15 -1.95 -15.61
CA HIS A 347 3.62 -0.82 -16.37
C HIS A 347 4.74 0.06 -16.96
N LEU A 348 6.00 -0.41 -16.96
CA LEU A 348 7.13 0.38 -17.45
C LEU A 348 6.97 0.84 -18.90
N GLY A 349 6.41 0.01 -19.77
CA GLY A 349 6.05 0.40 -21.14
C GLY A 349 5.18 1.66 -21.17
N PHE A 350 4.03 1.61 -20.49
CA PHE A 350 3.10 2.74 -20.38
C PHE A 350 3.71 3.96 -19.67
N ILE A 351 4.50 3.74 -18.61
CA ILE A 351 5.20 4.81 -17.90
C ILE A 351 6.11 5.56 -18.87
N LEU A 352 6.89 4.86 -19.70
CA LEU A 352 7.81 5.49 -20.64
C LEU A 352 7.09 6.04 -21.88
N THR A 353 5.93 5.51 -22.26
CA THR A 353 5.04 6.13 -23.25
C THR A 353 4.55 7.50 -22.78
N LEU A 354 4.22 7.64 -21.49
CA LEU A 354 3.76 8.89 -20.91
C LEU A 354 4.91 9.82 -20.51
N PHE A 355 5.97 9.29 -19.92
CA PHE A 355 7.12 10.05 -19.41
C PHE A 355 8.41 9.52 -20.04
N PRO A 356 8.69 9.90 -21.31
CA PRO A 356 9.89 9.51 -22.04
C PRO A 356 11.22 9.71 -21.30
N GLU A 357 11.29 10.73 -20.45
CA GLU A 357 12.45 11.15 -19.67
C GLU A 357 12.50 10.56 -18.26
N ALA A 358 11.50 9.77 -17.87
CA ALA A 358 11.42 9.21 -16.53
C ALA A 358 12.64 8.34 -16.21
N ARG A 359 13.09 8.46 -14.95
CA ARG A 359 14.15 7.65 -14.40
C ARG A 359 13.56 6.49 -13.63
N ILE A 360 14.12 5.30 -13.81
CA ILE A 360 13.63 4.08 -13.19
C ILE A 360 14.69 3.57 -12.22
N ILE A 361 14.36 3.51 -10.94
CA ILE A 361 15.17 2.85 -9.93
C ILE A 361 14.52 1.52 -9.60
N HIS A 362 15.24 0.43 -9.82
CA HIS A 362 14.80 -0.91 -9.49
C HIS A 362 15.47 -1.37 -8.20
N MET A 363 14.68 -1.54 -7.14
CA MET A 363 15.15 -2.19 -5.92
C MET A 363 15.06 -3.70 -6.08
N ARG A 364 16.21 -4.37 -5.97
CA ARG A 364 16.32 -5.83 -5.97
C ARG A 364 16.80 -6.28 -4.60
N ARG A 365 16.32 -7.44 -4.14
CA ARG A 365 16.71 -8.05 -2.87
C ARG A 365 16.76 -9.55 -3.08
N HIS A 366 17.54 -10.27 -2.26
CA HIS A 366 17.65 -11.71 -2.33
C HIS A 366 16.26 -12.38 -2.47
N PRO A 367 16.05 -13.28 -3.46
CA PRO A 367 14.74 -13.86 -3.75
C PRO A 367 14.07 -14.51 -2.53
N MET A 368 14.83 -15.30 -1.77
CA MET A 368 14.30 -15.99 -0.59
C MET A 368 13.86 -15.03 0.51
N ASP A 369 14.63 -13.98 0.78
CA ASP A 369 14.26 -12.98 1.79
C ASP A 369 13.04 -12.18 1.35
N THR A 370 12.93 -11.89 0.05
CA THR A 370 11.78 -11.20 -0.52
C THR A 370 10.53 -12.05 -0.41
N CYS A 371 10.58 -13.30 -0.88
CA CYS A 371 9.44 -14.22 -0.86
C CYS A 371 8.98 -14.52 0.57
N LEU A 372 9.92 -14.77 1.49
CA LEU A 372 9.60 -14.97 2.90
C LEU A 372 8.98 -13.72 3.53
N SER A 373 9.53 -12.54 3.26
CA SER A 373 9.01 -11.28 3.80
C SER A 373 7.61 -10.98 3.28
N ILE A 374 7.29 -11.39 2.05
CA ILE A 374 5.94 -11.28 1.48
C ILE A 374 4.99 -12.26 2.17
N TYR A 375 5.42 -13.51 2.33
CA TYR A 375 4.61 -14.55 2.96
C TYR A 375 4.27 -14.25 4.43
N PHE A 376 5.20 -13.63 5.18
CA PHE A 376 4.97 -13.26 6.58
C PHE A 376 4.20 -11.95 6.74
N GLN A 377 3.98 -11.19 5.68
CA GLN A 377 3.25 -9.94 5.75
C GLN A 377 1.76 -10.18 5.56
N ASP A 378 0.95 -9.59 6.44
CA ASP A 378 -0.48 -9.57 6.24
C ASP A 378 -0.87 -8.52 5.19
N PHE A 379 -0.99 -8.95 3.93
CA PHE A 379 -1.52 -8.14 2.82
C PHE A 379 -3.05 -8.25 2.63
N GLY A 380 -3.78 -8.84 3.59
CA GLY A 380 -5.20 -9.11 3.42
C GLY A 380 -5.49 -10.03 2.22
N ALA A 381 -6.68 -9.87 1.62
CA ALA A 381 -7.14 -10.67 0.48
C ALA A 381 -6.72 -10.12 -0.90
N ASP A 382 -6.12 -8.94 -0.94
CA ASP A 382 -5.84 -8.22 -2.19
C ASP A 382 -4.65 -8.83 -2.95
N ILE A 383 -3.59 -9.21 -2.22
CA ILE A 383 -2.38 -9.80 -2.80
C ILE A 383 -2.42 -11.33 -2.69
N THR A 384 -3.26 -11.96 -3.50
CA THR A 384 -3.56 -13.41 -3.41
C THR A 384 -2.37 -14.35 -3.57
N TYR A 385 -1.31 -13.95 -4.29
CA TYR A 385 -0.11 -14.80 -4.41
C TYR A 385 0.68 -14.89 -3.10
N SER A 386 0.48 -13.97 -2.15
CA SER A 386 1.21 -13.93 -0.88
C SER A 386 0.82 -15.04 0.10
N HIS A 387 -0.28 -15.75 -0.15
CA HIS A 387 -0.86 -16.70 0.80
C HIS A 387 -0.26 -18.12 0.70
N ASP A 388 0.48 -18.42 -0.36
CA ASP A 388 1.12 -19.73 -0.55
C ASP A 388 2.55 -19.55 -1.08
N LEU A 389 3.52 -20.27 -0.50
CA LEU A 389 4.92 -20.11 -0.87
C LEU A 389 5.20 -20.44 -2.33
N LYS A 390 4.49 -21.44 -2.91
CA LYS A 390 4.67 -21.81 -4.32
C LYS A 390 4.07 -20.75 -5.24
N ASP A 391 3.01 -20.08 -4.80
CA ASP A 391 2.41 -18.96 -5.53
C ASP A 391 3.29 -17.71 -5.46
N VAL A 392 3.91 -17.41 -4.31
CA VAL A 392 4.92 -16.36 -4.18
C VAL A 392 6.11 -16.64 -5.11
N ALA A 393 6.63 -17.87 -5.08
CA ALA A 393 7.74 -18.29 -5.94
C ALA A 393 7.39 -18.15 -7.43
N HIS A 394 6.22 -18.64 -7.83
CA HIS A 394 5.72 -18.49 -9.19
C HIS A 394 5.64 -17.01 -9.62
N PHE A 395 5.04 -16.17 -8.79
CA PHE A 395 4.91 -14.74 -9.07
C PHE A 395 6.29 -14.07 -9.18
N TYR A 396 7.22 -14.39 -8.28
CA TYR A 396 8.60 -13.90 -8.34
C TYR A 396 9.31 -14.33 -9.65
N GLY A 397 9.05 -15.55 -10.13
CA GLY A 397 9.54 -16.02 -11.42
C GLY A 397 9.00 -15.20 -12.60
N GLN A 398 7.72 -14.83 -12.58
CA GLN A 398 7.12 -13.95 -13.60
C GLN A 398 7.68 -12.52 -13.53
N TYR A 399 7.87 -11.99 -12.31
CA TYR A 399 8.55 -10.73 -12.07
C TYR A 399 9.97 -10.73 -12.64
N THR A 400 10.75 -11.80 -12.41
CA THR A 400 12.11 -11.93 -12.92
C THR A 400 12.14 -11.94 -14.44
N LYS A 401 11.25 -12.72 -15.08
CA LYS A 401 11.12 -12.72 -16.56
C LYS A 401 10.87 -11.33 -17.11
N LEU A 402 9.95 -10.59 -16.49
CA LEU A 402 9.58 -9.26 -16.93
C LEU A 402 10.70 -8.24 -16.71
N MET A 403 11.37 -8.28 -15.56
CA MET A 403 12.51 -7.39 -15.29
C MET A 403 13.69 -7.68 -16.22
N ASN A 404 13.98 -8.95 -16.52
CA ASN A 404 15.03 -9.30 -17.48
C ASN A 404 14.75 -8.69 -18.86
N HIS A 405 13.50 -8.76 -19.33
CA HIS A 405 13.07 -8.11 -20.58
C HIS A 405 13.30 -6.59 -20.53
N TRP A 406 12.89 -5.94 -19.43
CA TRP A 406 13.09 -4.51 -19.28
C TRP A 406 14.56 -4.09 -19.22
N GLU A 407 15.39 -4.80 -18.45
CA GLU A 407 16.83 -4.54 -18.35
C GLU A 407 17.50 -4.74 -19.72
N GLU A 408 17.09 -5.75 -20.50
CA GLU A 408 17.64 -6.01 -21.84
C GLU A 408 17.33 -4.88 -22.84
N ILE A 409 16.10 -4.36 -22.85
CA ILE A 409 15.70 -3.36 -23.86
C ILE A 409 15.91 -1.91 -23.41
N LEU A 410 15.94 -1.64 -22.10
CA LEU A 410 16.07 -0.29 -21.54
C LEU A 410 17.49 0.03 -21.07
N GLY A 411 18.32 -0.98 -20.79
CA GLY A 411 19.72 -0.81 -20.38
C GLY A 411 19.89 0.20 -19.25
N ASP A 412 20.76 1.19 -19.47
CA ASP A 412 21.10 2.25 -18.50
C ASP A 412 19.92 3.16 -18.11
N ARG A 413 18.74 3.00 -18.74
CA ARG A 413 17.52 3.67 -18.27
C ARG A 413 16.97 3.06 -16.98
N ILE A 414 17.45 1.90 -16.54
CA ILE A 414 17.11 1.33 -15.23
C ILE A 414 18.37 1.30 -14.36
N LEU A 415 18.31 1.98 -13.22
CA LEU A 415 19.31 1.84 -12.17
C LEU A 415 18.88 0.76 -11.18
N THR A 416 19.50 -0.42 -11.25
CA THR A 416 19.26 -1.50 -10.28
C THR A 416 20.14 -1.33 -9.04
N ILE A 417 19.51 -1.30 -7.86
CA ILE A 417 20.15 -1.25 -6.55
C ILE A 417 19.78 -2.51 -5.77
N ASP A 418 20.80 -3.30 -5.41
CA ASP A 418 20.64 -4.45 -4.54
C ASP A 418 20.52 -3.98 -3.08
N TYR A 419 19.51 -4.50 -2.36
CA TYR A 419 19.25 -4.14 -0.98
C TYR A 419 20.45 -4.47 -0.09
N GLU A 420 21.07 -5.61 -0.33
CA GLU A 420 22.26 -6.07 0.39
C GLU A 420 23.45 -5.11 0.17
N SER A 421 23.67 -4.64 -1.06
CA SER A 421 24.74 -3.67 -1.32
C SER A 421 24.47 -2.32 -0.68
N LEU A 422 23.21 -1.87 -0.65
CA LEU A 422 22.80 -0.66 0.05
C LEU A 422 23.03 -0.75 1.56
N VAL A 423 22.82 -1.94 2.15
CA VAL A 423 23.10 -2.21 3.57
C VAL A 423 24.61 -2.21 3.85
N ASP A 424 25.40 -2.74 2.93
CA ASP A 424 26.85 -2.87 3.10
C ASP A 424 27.59 -1.53 2.88
N ASP A 425 27.13 -0.70 1.95
CA ASP A 425 27.66 0.63 1.65
C ASP A 425 26.54 1.61 1.31
N ILE A 426 25.98 2.24 2.34
CA ILE A 426 24.90 3.21 2.16
C ILE A 426 25.38 4.45 1.40
N GLU A 427 26.55 4.99 1.72
CA GLU A 427 27.01 6.25 1.13
C GLU A 427 27.28 6.09 -0.37
N GLY A 428 28.01 5.04 -0.78
CA GLY A 428 28.29 4.78 -2.18
C GLY A 428 27.02 4.58 -3.01
N ASN A 429 26.06 3.82 -2.49
CA ASN A 429 24.78 3.61 -3.19
C ASN A 429 23.93 4.89 -3.24
N VAL A 430 23.88 5.69 -2.17
CA VAL A 430 23.15 6.97 -2.17
C VAL A 430 23.79 7.94 -3.16
N ARG A 431 25.13 8.03 -3.22
CA ARG A 431 25.83 8.86 -4.22
C ARG A 431 25.45 8.46 -5.65
N ARG A 432 25.48 7.16 -5.94
CA ARG A 432 25.12 6.61 -7.27
C ARG A 432 23.67 6.91 -7.65
N VAL A 433 22.75 6.78 -6.70
CA VAL A 433 21.33 7.10 -6.91
C VAL A 433 21.10 8.59 -7.14
N LEU A 434 21.72 9.47 -6.33
CA LEU A 434 21.60 10.91 -6.51
C LEU A 434 22.18 11.38 -7.85
N GLU A 435 23.33 10.83 -8.25
CA GLU A 435 23.94 11.09 -9.56
C GLU A 435 23.01 10.69 -10.71
N TYR A 436 22.46 9.47 -10.67
CA TYR A 436 21.49 9.00 -11.65
C TYR A 436 20.24 9.89 -11.71
N CYS A 437 19.75 10.31 -10.54
CA CYS A 437 18.67 11.28 -10.42
C CYS A 437 19.07 12.71 -10.81
N GLN A 438 20.35 13.02 -11.04
CA GLN A 438 20.87 14.38 -11.23
C GLN A 438 20.49 15.33 -10.09
N LEU A 439 20.63 14.83 -8.87
CA LEU A 439 20.53 15.58 -7.64
C LEU A 439 21.93 15.81 -7.07
N PRO A 440 22.22 16.99 -6.49
CA PRO A 440 23.48 17.20 -5.79
C PRO A 440 23.57 16.27 -4.57
N TRP A 441 24.78 16.09 -4.04
CA TRP A 441 24.95 15.36 -2.79
C TRP A 441 24.33 16.14 -1.62
N GLU A 442 23.51 15.47 -0.82
CA GLU A 442 22.99 15.98 0.46
C GLU A 442 23.12 14.91 1.54
N GLU A 443 23.79 15.25 2.64
CA GLU A 443 24.03 14.34 3.77
C GLU A 443 22.73 13.88 4.46
N ASN A 444 21.67 14.69 4.37
CA ASN A 444 20.34 14.34 4.89
C ASN A 444 19.79 13.02 4.32
N CYS A 445 20.19 12.62 3.11
CA CYS A 445 19.82 11.33 2.53
C CYS A 445 20.38 10.12 3.31
N LEU A 446 21.48 10.29 4.06
CA LEU A 446 22.01 9.27 4.97
C LEU A 446 21.25 9.23 6.30
N HIS A 447 20.64 10.35 6.68
CA HIS A 447 19.83 10.51 7.89
C HIS A 447 18.32 10.33 7.61
N PHE A 448 17.97 9.52 6.62
CA PHE A 448 16.60 9.27 6.17
C PHE A 448 15.63 8.81 7.27
N HIS A 449 16.14 8.16 8.33
CA HIS A 449 15.37 7.68 9.47
C HIS A 449 14.89 8.80 10.40
N SER A 450 15.51 9.98 10.31
CA SER A 450 15.12 11.20 11.03
C SER A 450 14.03 11.98 10.28
N ASN A 451 13.74 11.63 9.03
CA ASN A 451 12.67 12.24 8.26
C ASN A 451 11.32 11.71 8.78
N ASN A 452 10.50 12.62 9.32
CA ASN A 452 9.19 12.31 9.92
C ASN A 452 8.05 12.16 8.90
N ARG A 453 8.38 11.98 7.61
CA ARG A 453 7.38 11.76 6.57
C ARG A 453 6.59 10.47 6.81
N LEU A 454 5.32 10.51 6.44
CA LEU A 454 4.47 9.34 6.34
C LEU A 454 4.99 8.31 5.34
N ILE A 455 5.12 7.08 5.81
CA ILE A 455 5.34 5.90 4.97
C ILE A 455 4.11 5.00 5.12
N ALA A 456 3.11 5.17 4.26
CA ALA A 456 1.89 4.37 4.27
C ALA A 456 2.11 3.02 3.56
N THR A 457 3.05 2.22 4.06
CA THR A 457 3.40 0.92 3.46
C THR A 457 3.58 -0.15 4.54
N ALA A 458 3.48 -1.42 4.14
CA ALA A 458 3.81 -2.55 5.01
C ALA A 458 5.26 -2.54 5.54
N SER A 459 6.11 -1.62 5.07
CA SER A 459 7.51 -1.47 5.45
C SER A 459 7.76 -0.29 6.40
N ALA A 460 6.74 0.47 6.80
CA ALA A 460 6.89 1.73 7.55
C ALA A 460 7.80 1.63 8.79
N SER A 461 7.62 0.58 9.59
CA SER A 461 8.41 0.36 10.81
C SER A 461 9.90 0.11 10.56
N GLN A 462 10.26 -0.38 9.37
CA GLN A 462 11.64 -0.69 8.98
C GLN A 462 12.39 0.54 8.47
N VAL A 463 11.66 1.48 7.87
CA VAL A 463 12.26 2.67 7.25
C VAL A 463 12.50 3.79 8.25
N ASN A 464 11.74 3.82 9.35
CA ASN A 464 11.91 4.78 10.46
C ASN A 464 12.99 4.35 11.48
N GLN A 465 13.94 3.53 11.04
CA GLN A 465 15.07 3.05 11.83
C GLN A 465 16.35 3.15 10.98
N PRO A 466 17.53 3.29 11.61
CA PRO A 466 18.80 3.15 10.91
C PRO A 466 18.85 1.82 10.15
N LEU A 467 19.52 1.82 9.01
CA LEU A 467 19.68 0.62 8.20
C LEU A 467 20.38 -0.48 8.99
N TYR A 468 19.87 -1.71 8.90
CA TYR A 468 20.31 -2.81 9.74
C TYR A 468 20.53 -4.09 8.94
N ARG A 469 21.44 -4.94 9.41
CA ARG A 469 21.79 -6.21 8.76
C ARG A 469 20.84 -7.37 9.07
N HIS A 470 20.01 -7.31 10.11
CA HIS A 470 19.15 -8.44 10.51
C HIS A 470 18.04 -8.80 9.51
N ALA A 471 17.79 -7.96 8.49
CA ALA A 471 16.90 -8.31 7.38
C ALA A 471 17.61 -9.14 6.30
N VAL A 472 18.94 -9.13 6.23
CA VAL A 472 19.71 -9.86 5.23
C VAL A 472 19.88 -11.31 5.71
N GLN A 473 19.59 -12.27 4.82
CA GLN A 473 19.63 -13.70 5.09
C GLN A 473 18.69 -14.17 6.22
N ARG A 474 17.59 -13.44 6.47
CA ARG A 474 16.55 -13.85 7.43
C ARG A 474 15.95 -15.21 7.06
N TRP A 475 15.90 -15.53 5.77
CA TRP A 475 15.40 -16.80 5.25
C TRP A 475 16.14 -18.03 5.80
N LYS A 476 17.41 -17.90 6.19
CA LYS A 476 18.20 -19.02 6.75
C LYS A 476 17.61 -19.59 8.04
N HIS A 477 16.93 -18.76 8.83
CA HIS A 477 16.21 -19.24 10.03
C HIS A 477 15.02 -20.15 9.72
N TYR A 478 14.58 -20.18 8.46
CA TYR A 478 13.41 -20.91 8.00
C TYR A 478 13.75 -21.90 6.87
N GLU A 479 15.04 -22.14 6.59
CA GLU A 479 15.52 -22.91 5.43
C GLU A 479 14.84 -24.29 5.30
N GLU A 480 14.63 -24.99 6.40
CA GLU A 480 13.93 -26.28 6.43
C GLU A 480 12.45 -26.18 6.02
N HIS A 481 11.81 -25.05 6.28
CA HIS A 481 10.40 -24.79 5.92
C HIS A 481 10.24 -24.25 4.49
N LEU A 482 11.34 -23.76 3.89
CA LEU A 482 11.34 -23.12 2.58
C LEU A 482 11.76 -24.05 1.43
N GLN A 483 11.95 -25.34 1.69
CA GLN A 483 12.17 -26.35 0.65
C GLN A 483 11.16 -26.32 -0.53
N PRO A 484 9.89 -25.90 -0.35
CA PRO A 484 8.95 -25.77 -1.48
C PRO A 484 9.19 -24.58 -2.42
N LEU A 485 10.11 -23.66 -2.10
CA LEU A 485 10.31 -22.35 -2.73
C LEU A 485 11.41 -22.36 -3.79
#